data_AF-A0AAX4F3G2-F1
#
_entry.id   AF-A0AAX4F3G2-F1
#
_cell.length_a   1.000
_cell.length_b   1.000
_cell.length_c   1.000
_cell.angle_alpha   90.00
_cell.angle_beta   90.00
_cell.angle_gamma   90.00
#
_symmetry.space_group_name_H-M   'P 1'
#
loop_
_entity.id
_entity.type
_entity.pdbx_description
1 polymer ?
#
loop_
_entity_poly.entity_id
_entity_poly.type
_entity_poly.pdbx_seq_one_letter_code
_entity_poly.pdbx_strand_id
1 'polypeptide(L)'
;MQSCFSALREHQKIKLISTLGYVTNHSLFYKKHLAGLTANDVSQFNLEQISSLPFTTKEDLRKNGGLLPSAALHDCWVYYETTGTTGSPTPCPRNEIDSLHNNTPLIIRL
;
A
#
# COMPACT_ATOMS: atom_id res chain seq x y z
N MET A 1 0.14 -14.77 -26.43
CA MET A 1 -0.54 -13.61 -25.82
C MET A 1 -1.34 -14.00 -24.58
N GLN A 2 -2.21 -15.03 -24.65
CA GLN A 2 -2.98 -15.55 -23.50
C GLN A 2 -2.13 -15.90 -22.26
N SER A 3 -0.93 -16.47 -22.44
CA SER A 3 -0.02 -16.89 -21.35
C SER A 3 0.61 -15.74 -20.56
N CYS A 4 0.82 -14.59 -21.20
CA CYS A 4 1.40 -13.41 -20.53
C CYS A 4 0.36 -12.75 -19.61
N PHE A 5 -0.90 -12.65 -20.08
CA PHE A 5 -2.00 -12.13 -19.26
C PHE A 5 -2.28 -13.00 -18.03
N SER A 6 -2.25 -14.33 -18.18
CA SER A 6 -2.39 -15.23 -17.03
C SER A 6 -1.23 -15.07 -16.04
N ALA A 7 0.00 -14.97 -16.53
CA ALA A 7 1.18 -14.76 -15.67
C ALA A 7 1.11 -13.44 -14.90
N LEU A 8 0.68 -12.34 -15.56
CA LEU A 8 0.49 -11.05 -14.90
C LEU A 8 -0.60 -11.11 -13.82
N ARG A 9 -1.75 -11.75 -14.09
CA ARG A 9 -2.83 -11.87 -13.11
C ARG A 9 -2.39 -12.67 -11.89
N GLU A 10 -1.68 -13.77 -12.07
CA GLU A 10 -1.14 -14.55 -10.94
C GLU A 10 -0.14 -13.73 -10.13
N HIS A 11 0.74 -12.97 -10.78
CA HIS A 11 1.65 -12.07 -10.09
C HIS A 11 0.92 -11.00 -9.26
N GLN A 12 -0.10 -10.36 -9.83
CA GLN A 12 -0.93 -9.36 -9.14
C GLN A 12 -1.65 -9.97 -7.94
N LYS A 13 -2.20 -11.18 -8.06
CA LYS A 13 -2.85 -11.90 -6.95
C LYS A 13 -1.87 -12.14 -5.80
N ILE A 14 -0.67 -12.67 -6.11
CA ILE A 14 0.37 -12.92 -5.10
C ILE A 14 0.75 -11.61 -4.38
N LYS A 15 0.93 -10.52 -5.14
CA LYS A 15 1.27 -9.21 -4.57
C LYS A 15 0.15 -8.62 -3.73
N LEU A 16 -1.11 -8.80 -4.13
CA LEU A 16 -2.28 -8.36 -3.34
C LEU A 16 -2.32 -9.07 -1.99
N ILE A 17 -2.24 -10.41 -1.98
CA ILE A 17 -2.23 -11.22 -0.74
C ILE A 17 -1.07 -10.81 0.17
N SER A 18 0.14 -10.67 -0.40
CA SER A 18 1.32 -10.25 0.36
C SER A 18 1.15 -8.85 0.95
N THR A 19 0.59 -7.91 0.18
CA THR A 19 0.36 -6.53 0.64
C THR A 19 -0.68 -6.49 1.76
N LEU A 20 -1.81 -7.19 1.60
CA LEU A 20 -2.84 -7.29 2.65
C LEU A 20 -2.27 -7.90 3.94
N GLY A 21 -1.50 -8.98 3.81
CA GLY A 21 -0.81 -9.59 4.94
C GLY A 21 0.15 -8.60 5.62
N TYR A 22 0.92 -7.84 4.83
CA TYR A 22 1.86 -6.87 5.38
C TYR A 22 1.14 -5.74 6.13
N VAL A 23 0.17 -5.06 5.50
CA VAL A 23 -0.47 -3.90 6.12
C VAL A 23 -1.32 -4.26 7.35
N THR A 24 -1.95 -5.43 7.36
CA THR A 24 -2.73 -5.91 8.52
C THR A 24 -1.87 -6.25 9.73
N ASN A 25 -0.60 -6.61 9.51
CA ASN A 25 0.35 -6.94 10.58
C ASN A 25 1.17 -5.73 11.05
N HIS A 26 1.46 -4.77 10.17
CA HIS A 26 2.44 -3.72 10.47
C HIS A 26 1.89 -2.29 10.54
N SER A 27 0.73 -1.99 9.95
CA SER A 27 0.09 -0.68 10.08
C SER A 27 -0.99 -0.70 11.16
N LEU A 28 -0.88 0.19 12.15
CA LEU A 28 -1.88 0.33 13.20
C LEU A 28 -3.24 0.76 12.63
N PHE A 29 -3.24 1.63 11.61
CA PHE A 29 -4.46 2.03 10.90
C PHE A 29 -5.07 0.85 10.15
N TYR A 30 -4.33 0.18 9.26
CA TYR A 30 -4.91 -0.89 8.43
C TYR A 30 -5.30 -2.12 9.23
N LYS A 31 -4.61 -2.44 10.33
CA LYS A 31 -5.03 -3.49 11.26
C LYS A 31 -6.46 -3.26 11.78
N LYS A 32 -6.81 -2.00 12.09
CA LYS A 32 -8.17 -1.62 12.51
C LYS A 32 -9.13 -1.53 11.33
N HIS A 33 -8.72 -0.88 10.23
CA HIS A 33 -9.55 -0.64 9.06
C HIS A 33 -9.96 -1.92 8.34
N LEU A 34 -9.12 -2.96 8.43
CA LEU A 34 -9.32 -4.28 7.82
C LEU A 34 -9.61 -5.38 8.85
N ALA A 35 -10.01 -5.04 10.09
CA ALA A 35 -10.17 -5.99 11.19
C ALA A 35 -11.18 -7.14 10.91
N GLY A 36 -12.03 -7.01 9.90
CA GLY A 36 -12.93 -8.07 9.43
C GLY A 36 -12.26 -9.16 8.59
N LEU A 37 -10.97 -9.05 8.27
CA LEU A 37 -10.22 -10.04 7.51
C LEU A 37 -9.30 -10.85 8.42
N THR A 38 -9.51 -12.16 8.45
CA THR A 38 -8.56 -13.08 9.10
C THR A 38 -7.36 -13.37 8.20
N ALA A 39 -6.28 -13.91 8.77
CA ALA A 39 -5.14 -14.37 7.98
C ALA A 39 -5.53 -15.43 6.93
N ASN A 40 -6.51 -16.28 7.25
CA ASN A 40 -7.04 -17.26 6.31
C ASN A 40 -7.77 -16.57 5.15
N ASP A 41 -8.62 -15.57 5.44
CA ASP A 41 -9.33 -14.80 4.40
C ASP A 41 -8.35 -14.09 3.46
N VAL A 42 -7.29 -13.49 4.01
CA VAL A 42 -6.22 -12.86 3.22
C VAL A 42 -5.52 -13.87 2.31
N SER A 43 -5.22 -15.08 2.81
CA SER A 43 -4.50 -16.10 2.01
C SER A 43 -5.29 -16.62 0.81
N GLN A 44 -6.62 -16.52 0.86
CA GLN A 44 -7.52 -16.99 -0.19
C GLN A 44 -8.04 -15.84 -1.08
N PHE A 45 -7.59 -14.61 -0.84
CA PHE A 45 -8.07 -13.43 -1.56
C PHE A 45 -7.74 -13.52 -3.06
N ASN A 46 -8.69 -13.13 -3.91
CA ASN A 46 -8.52 -13.04 -5.35
C ASN A 46 -8.67 -11.59 -5.87
N LEU A 47 -8.36 -11.36 -7.15
CA LEU A 47 -8.35 -10.01 -7.72
C LEU A 47 -9.77 -9.43 -7.84
N GLU A 48 -10.77 -10.28 -8.06
CA GLU A 48 -12.17 -9.88 -8.23
C GLU A 48 -12.77 -9.36 -6.92
N GLN A 49 -12.22 -9.77 -5.78
CA GLN A 49 -12.63 -9.32 -4.45
C GLN A 49 -12.04 -7.96 -4.04
N ILE A 50 -11.15 -7.33 -4.82
CA ILE A 50 -10.52 -6.06 -4.43
C ILE A 50 -11.56 -4.95 -4.14
N SER A 51 -12.70 -5.00 -4.82
CA SER A 51 -13.81 -4.04 -4.65
C SER A 51 -14.57 -4.18 -3.34
N SER A 52 -14.40 -5.29 -2.60
CA SER A 52 -15.01 -5.48 -1.28
C SER A 52 -14.20 -4.84 -0.15
N LEU A 53 -12.94 -4.45 -0.41
CA LEU A 53 -12.10 -3.79 0.57
C LEU A 53 -12.60 -2.37 0.85
N PRO A 54 -12.57 -1.90 2.10
CA PRO A 54 -12.91 -0.52 2.40
C PRO A 54 -11.89 0.42 1.78
N PHE A 55 -12.38 1.52 1.18
CA PHE A 55 -11.50 2.55 0.66
C PHE A 55 -10.72 3.24 1.79
N THR A 56 -9.52 3.72 1.46
CA THR A 56 -8.79 4.67 2.30
C THR A 56 -8.99 6.06 1.70
N THR A 57 -9.56 6.96 2.48
CA THR A 57 -9.93 8.30 2.05
C THR A 57 -8.86 9.32 2.43
N LYS A 58 -8.89 10.51 1.80
CA LYS A 58 -8.00 11.62 2.17
C LYS A 58 -8.15 12.01 3.65
N GLU A 59 -9.35 11.84 4.20
CA GLU A 59 -9.64 12.14 5.59
C GLU A 59 -8.97 11.14 6.54
N ASP A 60 -8.88 9.86 6.16
CA ASP A 60 -8.14 8.86 6.93
C ASP A 60 -6.66 9.23 7.05
N LEU A 61 -6.06 9.71 5.95
CA LEU A 61 -4.67 10.17 5.93
C LEU A 61 -4.45 11.34 6.91
N ARG A 62 -5.36 12.33 6.90
CA ARG A 62 -5.26 13.51 7.79
C ARG A 62 -5.41 13.16 9.26
N LYS A 63 -6.36 12.29 9.59
CA LYS A 63 -6.69 11.93 10.97
C LYS A 63 -5.69 10.98 11.59
N ASN A 64 -5.15 10.04 10.81
CA ASN A 64 -4.37 8.95 11.35
C ASN A 64 -2.85 9.16 11.16
N GLY A 65 -2.41 10.00 10.22
CA GLY A 65 -1.02 10.43 10.07
C GLY A 65 0.01 9.30 10.24
N GLY A 66 0.78 9.36 11.33
CA GLY A 66 1.83 8.39 11.67
C GLY A 66 1.36 6.97 12.00
N LEU A 67 0.04 6.70 12.05
CA LEU A 67 -0.52 5.36 12.22
C LEU A 67 -0.70 4.60 10.89
N LEU A 68 -0.66 5.29 9.74
CA LEU A 68 -0.76 4.65 8.42
C LEU A 68 0.50 3.89 8.01
N PRO A 69 1.73 4.40 8.19
CA PRO A 69 2.94 3.72 7.76
C PRO A 69 3.00 2.28 8.29
N SER A 70 3.39 1.36 7.41
CA SER A 70 3.59 -0.07 7.75
C SER A 70 5.06 -0.38 8.05
N ALA A 71 5.95 0.61 7.95
CA ALA A 71 7.35 0.52 8.34
C ALA A 71 7.65 1.58 9.41
N ALA A 72 8.74 1.43 10.15
CA ALA A 72 9.10 2.42 11.15
C ALA A 72 9.50 3.73 10.47
N LEU A 73 9.13 4.87 11.08
CA LEU A 73 9.45 6.18 10.50
C LEU A 73 10.95 6.44 10.39
N HIS A 74 11.79 5.79 11.21
CA HIS A 74 13.25 5.90 11.09
C HIS A 74 13.84 5.13 9.90
N ASP A 75 13.08 4.23 9.27
CA ASP A 75 13.45 3.58 8.00
C ASP A 75 13.18 4.49 6.78
N CYS A 76 12.59 5.68 7.03
CA CYS A 76 12.30 6.65 6.00
C CYS A 76 13.58 7.32 5.51
N TRP A 77 13.83 7.24 4.20
CA TRP A 77 14.93 7.93 3.53
C TRP A 77 14.49 9.28 2.97
N VAL A 78 13.26 9.37 2.43
CA VAL A 78 12.69 10.62 1.90
C VAL A 78 11.37 10.93 2.59
N TYR A 79 11.28 12.13 3.17
CA TYR A 79 10.03 12.70 3.65
C TYR A 79 9.53 13.78 2.69
N TYR A 80 8.26 13.67 2.29
CA TYR A 80 7.54 14.75 1.63
C TYR A 80 6.07 14.72 2.05
N GLU A 81 5.36 15.82 1.78
CA GLU A 81 3.93 15.94 2.07
C GLU A 81 3.18 16.35 0.80
N THR A 82 1.89 16.04 0.75
CA THR A 82 1.03 16.64 -0.28
C THR A 82 0.82 18.12 -0.01
N THR A 83 0.65 18.94 -1.04
CA THR A 83 0.48 20.40 -0.95
C THR A 83 -0.66 20.90 -0.04
N GLY A 84 -1.63 20.05 0.31
CA GLY A 84 -2.68 20.44 1.27
C GLY A 84 -3.70 21.44 0.71
N THR A 85 -3.95 21.43 -0.60
CA THR A 85 -4.89 22.37 -1.25
C THR A 85 -6.32 22.28 -0.71
N THR A 86 -6.71 21.15 -0.13
CA THR A 86 -8.04 20.91 0.44
C THR A 86 -8.04 20.74 1.97
N GLY A 87 -7.00 21.22 2.65
CA GLY A 87 -6.81 21.08 4.11
C GLY A 87 -5.41 20.58 4.46
N SER A 88 -5.18 20.14 5.70
CA SER A 88 -3.84 19.78 6.17
C SER A 88 -3.09 18.87 5.19
N PRO A 89 -1.82 19.21 4.87
CA PRO A 89 -0.88 18.32 4.18
C PRO A 89 -0.87 16.93 4.79
N THR A 90 -0.71 15.90 3.96
CA THR A 90 -0.63 14.52 4.42
C THR A 90 0.79 13.98 4.20
N PRO A 91 1.47 13.50 5.26
CA PRO A 91 2.80 12.89 5.17
C PRO A 91 2.86 11.72 4.19
N CYS A 92 3.96 11.64 3.43
CA CYS A 92 4.24 10.58 2.46
C CYS A 92 5.70 10.08 2.62
N PRO A 93 6.04 9.45 3.75
CA PRO A 93 7.37 8.87 3.94
C PRO A 93 7.65 7.76 2.93
N ARG A 94 8.91 7.63 2.51
CA ARG A 94 9.40 6.59 1.60
C ARG A 94 10.71 6.02 2.13
N ASN A 95 10.84 4.70 2.15
CA ASN A 95 12.14 4.07 2.38
C ASN A 95 12.96 4.05 1.06
N GLU A 96 14.17 3.49 1.15
CA GLU A 96 15.08 3.33 0.01
C GLU A 96 14.46 2.50 -1.13
N ILE A 97 13.78 1.40 -0.79
CA ILE A 97 13.19 0.46 -1.74
C ILE A 97 12.04 1.13 -2.50
N ASP A 98 11.17 1.85 -1.80
CA ASP A 98 10.06 2.60 -2.40
C ASP A 98 10.60 3.66 -3.38
N SER A 99 11.67 4.35 -2.98
CA SER A 99 12.31 5.39 -3.79
C SER A 99 12.93 4.80 -5.06
N LEU A 100 13.59 3.64 -4.96
CA LEU A 100 14.11 2.92 -6.13
C LEU A 100 12.98 2.50 -7.06
N HIS A 101 11.91 1.87 -6.56
CA HIS A 101 10.82 1.41 -7.43
C HIS A 101 10.08 2.55 -8.13
N ASN A 102 9.94 3.71 -7.47
CA ASN A 102 9.26 4.87 -8.05
C ASN A 102 10.15 5.63 -9.04
N ASN A 103 11.44 5.80 -8.74
CA ASN A 103 12.31 6.70 -9.50
C ASN A 103 13.15 5.97 -10.56
N THR A 104 13.47 4.68 -10.37
CA THR A 104 14.34 3.93 -11.32
C THR A 104 13.77 3.91 -12.74
N PRO A 105 12.46 3.69 -12.97
CA PRO A 105 11.90 3.73 -14.33
C PRO A 105 12.02 5.10 -15.01
N LEU A 106 12.17 6.18 -14.23
CA LEU A 106 12.33 7.55 -14.74
C LEU A 106 13.80 7.86 -15.11
N ILE A 107 14.74 7.11 -14.54
CA ILE A 107 16.17 7.34 -14.65
C ILE A 107 16.79 6.40 -15.68
N ILE A 108 16.40 5.12 -15.69
CA ILE A 108 16.92 4.13 -16.62
C ILE A 108 16.07 4.15 -17.88
N ARG A 109 16.63 4.66 -18.98
CA ARG A 109 16.10 4.46 -20.33
C ARG A 109 16.45 3.04 -20.77
N LEU A 110 15.51 2.11 -20.63
CA LEU A 110 15.59 0.78 -21.23
C LEU A 110 15.29 0.84 -22.73
#